data_AF-G2QE28-F1
#
_entry.id   AF-G2QE28-F1
#
_cell.length_a   1.000
_cell.length_b   1.000
_cell.length_c   1.000
_cell.angle_alpha   90.00
_cell.angle_beta   90.00
_cell.angle_gamma   90.00
#
_symmetry.space_group_name_H-M   'P 1'
#
loop_
_entity.id
_entity.type
_entity.pdbx_description
1 polymer ?
#
loop_
_entity_poly.entity_id
_entity_poly.type
_entity_poly.pdbx_seq_one_letter_code
_entity_poly.pdbx_strand_id
1 'polypeptide(L)'
;MARVKEAAAEAANSVAEGTAAAAAEAAAHAAVPPSPKRVARLPGPVRFALAVVLSFALSSLGRLFVDHCSNNEIGGIAGEGISRKELSILAAWKLFGLALGWWYDYDGFDLAALALLSHGPVTFLISVFYGIRAITAGAYLAVDVVSAFVPFLLLRRLSGAHAAAPGVPNRDIVADRGIQVLTSLHSALVYSVVLFLAGRFVLPNTLVLYFEGIPTIQPAADAPLLGFGSPTTQLLSLLFGLAARTFIFAPLVTTPTTAEDRKNAEFDPVSASLGQTVAWNLWGYTTRTKVSLIRTAVAMLFTAVGTYLDTVLVISGVEPYGAAVYAGVWVIATLVTGLSLRYVGSI
;
A
#
# COMPACT_ATOMS: atom_id res chain seq x y z
N MET A 1 60.82 -40.34 -48.56
CA MET A 1 59.90 -40.49 -47.41
C MET A 1 59.48 -39.18 -46.74
N ALA A 2 60.23 -38.06 -46.86
CA ALA A 2 59.85 -36.78 -46.26
C ALA A 2 58.61 -36.12 -46.92
N ARG A 3 58.54 -36.10 -48.27
CA ARG A 3 57.42 -35.47 -49.01
C ARG A 3 56.05 -36.12 -48.82
N VAL A 4 56.01 -37.41 -48.43
CA VAL A 4 54.75 -38.13 -48.16
C VAL A 4 54.19 -37.77 -46.79
N LYS A 5 55.06 -37.46 -45.81
CA LYS A 5 54.63 -37.01 -44.48
C LYS A 5 54.09 -35.58 -44.48
N GLU A 6 54.66 -34.73 -45.35
CA GLU A 6 54.25 -33.33 -45.48
C GLU A 6 52.88 -33.21 -46.14
N ALA A 7 52.61 -33.95 -47.22
CA ALA A 7 51.30 -33.99 -47.86
C ALA A 7 50.21 -34.62 -46.96
N ALA A 8 50.56 -35.61 -46.12
CA ALA A 8 49.62 -36.20 -45.17
C ALA A 8 49.28 -35.25 -44.01
N ALA A 9 50.22 -34.41 -43.57
CA ALA A 9 50.00 -33.41 -42.55
C ALA A 9 49.12 -32.26 -43.06
N GLU A 10 49.31 -31.84 -44.31
CA GLU A 10 48.53 -30.77 -44.93
C GLU A 10 47.08 -31.21 -45.21
N ALA A 11 46.88 -32.47 -45.64
CA ALA A 11 45.55 -33.05 -45.78
C ALA A 11 44.83 -33.18 -44.43
N ALA A 12 45.53 -33.61 -43.37
CA ALA A 12 44.96 -33.72 -42.03
C ALA A 12 44.54 -32.35 -41.47
N ASN A 13 45.31 -31.28 -41.77
CA ASN A 13 45.00 -29.93 -41.32
C ASN A 13 43.77 -29.35 -42.05
N SER A 14 43.64 -29.61 -43.35
CA SER A 14 42.47 -29.17 -44.13
C SER A 14 41.16 -29.85 -43.70
N VAL A 15 41.23 -31.13 -43.30
CA VAL A 15 40.07 -31.87 -42.78
C VAL A 15 39.71 -31.40 -41.36
N ALA A 16 40.69 -31.03 -40.54
CA ALA A 16 40.47 -30.45 -39.22
C ALA A 16 39.82 -29.05 -39.30
N GLU A 17 40.23 -28.21 -40.25
CA GLU A 17 39.60 -26.90 -40.47
C GLU A 17 38.16 -27.03 -41.02
N GLY A 18 37.93 -27.95 -41.96
CA GLY A 18 36.59 -28.19 -42.50
C GLY A 18 35.60 -28.74 -41.45
N THR A 19 36.07 -29.59 -40.53
CA THR A 19 35.24 -30.12 -39.43
C THR A 19 35.00 -29.09 -38.34
N ALA A 20 35.97 -28.21 -38.05
CA ALA A 20 35.79 -27.09 -37.12
C ALA A 20 34.81 -26.04 -37.66
N ALA A 21 34.84 -25.74 -38.97
CA ALA A 21 33.91 -24.83 -39.61
C ALA A 21 32.47 -25.38 -39.61
N ALA A 22 32.29 -26.67 -39.93
CA ALA A 22 30.98 -27.33 -39.88
C ALA A 22 30.42 -27.43 -38.45
N ALA A 23 31.27 -27.63 -37.44
CA ALA A 23 30.88 -27.62 -36.03
C ALA A 23 30.50 -26.21 -35.54
N ALA A 24 31.17 -25.16 -36.03
CA ALA A 24 30.83 -23.77 -35.73
C ALA A 24 29.50 -23.34 -36.36
N GLU A 25 29.21 -23.80 -37.59
CA GLU A 25 27.94 -23.53 -38.27
C GLU A 25 26.77 -24.29 -37.62
N ALA A 26 26.98 -25.53 -37.18
CA ALA A 26 26.01 -26.30 -36.40
C ALA A 26 25.73 -25.69 -35.01
N ALA A 27 26.76 -25.13 -34.36
CA ALA A 27 26.62 -24.41 -33.09
C ALA A 27 25.90 -23.06 -33.26
N ALA A 28 26.08 -22.38 -34.39
CA ALA A 28 25.40 -21.13 -34.72
C ALA A 28 23.89 -21.34 -34.98
N HIS A 29 23.49 -22.48 -35.57
CA HIS A 29 22.08 -22.81 -35.78
C HIS A 29 21.35 -23.31 -34.52
N ALA A 30 22.08 -23.81 -33.51
CA ALA A 30 21.51 -24.25 -32.23
C ALA A 30 21.29 -23.09 -31.21
N ALA A 31 21.73 -21.87 -31.51
CA ALA A 31 21.72 -20.73 -30.60
C ALA A 31 20.58 -19.72 -30.88
N VAL A 32 19.48 -20.13 -31.51
CA VAL A 32 18.26 -19.30 -31.55
C VAL A 32 17.46 -19.60 -30.28
N PRO A 33 17.38 -18.69 -29.29
CA PRO A 33 16.53 -18.89 -28.13
C PRO A 33 15.08 -19.06 -28.61
N PRO A 34 14.31 -20.02 -28.08
CA PRO A 34 12.91 -20.16 -28.44
C PRO A 34 12.22 -18.83 -28.18
N SER A 35 11.59 -18.26 -29.21
CA SER A 35 10.78 -17.05 -29.07
C SER A 35 9.82 -17.26 -27.89
N PRO A 36 9.73 -16.33 -26.93
CA PRO A 36 8.93 -16.55 -25.74
C PRO A 36 7.49 -16.80 -26.17
N LYS A 37 6.99 -18.02 -25.87
CA LYS A 37 5.59 -18.40 -26.12
C LYS A 37 4.71 -17.27 -25.60
N ARG A 38 3.98 -16.63 -26.52
CA ARG A 38 3.08 -15.51 -26.23
C ARG A 38 1.90 -16.06 -25.43
N VAL A 39 2.10 -16.24 -24.12
CA VAL A 39 1.04 -16.70 -23.21
C VAL A 39 -0.15 -15.78 -23.41
N ALA A 40 -1.29 -16.35 -23.80
CA ALA A 40 -2.53 -15.62 -24.02
C ALA A 40 -2.84 -14.84 -22.74
N ARG A 41 -2.69 -13.52 -22.82
CA ARG A 41 -2.90 -12.62 -21.70
C ARG A 41 -4.36 -12.21 -21.73
N LEU A 42 -5.12 -12.58 -20.69
CA LEU A 42 -6.49 -12.10 -20.50
C LEU A 42 -6.55 -10.57 -20.70
N PRO A 43 -7.59 -10.02 -21.35
CA PRO A 43 -7.76 -8.58 -21.48
C PRO A 43 -7.81 -7.88 -20.11
N GLY A 44 -7.28 -6.66 -20.01
CA GLY A 44 -7.21 -5.89 -18.76
C GLY A 44 -8.55 -5.80 -18.00
N PRO A 45 -9.67 -5.44 -18.66
CA PRO A 45 -10.97 -5.33 -17.99
C PRO A 45 -11.48 -6.65 -17.40
N VAL A 46 -11.21 -7.78 -18.08
CA VAL A 46 -11.61 -9.12 -17.60
C VAL A 46 -10.86 -9.48 -16.34
N ARG A 47 -9.57 -9.14 -16.26
CA ARG A 47 -8.78 -9.34 -15.03
C ARG A 47 -9.27 -8.47 -13.90
N PHE A 48 -9.63 -7.22 -14.18
CA PHE A 48 -10.21 -6.35 -13.16
C PHE A 48 -11.52 -6.92 -12.61
N ALA A 49 -12.44 -7.34 -13.49
CA ALA A 49 -13.70 -7.97 -13.08
C ALA A 49 -13.45 -9.21 -12.21
N LEU A 50 -12.49 -10.06 -12.61
CA LEU A 50 -12.09 -11.21 -11.82
C LEU A 50 -11.47 -10.83 -10.47
N ALA A 51 -10.67 -9.76 -10.41
CA ALA A 51 -10.09 -9.25 -9.18
C ALA A 51 -11.16 -8.77 -8.20
N VAL A 52 -12.18 -8.07 -8.71
CA VAL A 52 -13.35 -7.63 -7.94
C VAL A 52 -14.09 -8.84 -7.37
N VAL A 53 -14.47 -9.79 -8.22
CA VAL A 53 -15.20 -11.00 -7.77
C VAL A 53 -14.41 -11.76 -6.71
N LEU A 54 -13.11 -11.97 -6.92
CA LEU A 54 -12.26 -12.67 -5.97
C LEU A 54 -12.11 -11.88 -4.65
N SER A 55 -12.02 -10.55 -4.72
CA SER A 55 -11.95 -9.70 -3.53
C SER A 55 -13.21 -9.78 -2.68
N PHE A 56 -14.40 -9.74 -3.30
CA PHE A 56 -15.66 -9.88 -2.59
C PHE A 56 -15.83 -11.29 -2.04
N ALA A 57 -15.53 -12.33 -2.83
CA ALA A 57 -15.59 -13.71 -2.37
C ALA A 57 -14.68 -13.96 -1.15
N LEU A 58 -13.45 -13.43 -1.18
CA LEU A 58 -12.49 -13.62 -0.09
C LEU A 58 -12.90 -12.85 1.17
N SER A 59 -13.47 -11.64 1.04
CA SER A 59 -14.07 -10.95 2.19
C SER A 59 -15.25 -11.71 2.78
N SER A 60 -16.19 -12.17 1.96
CA SER A 60 -17.37 -12.88 2.45
C SER A 60 -17.00 -14.18 3.15
N LEU A 61 -16.16 -15.01 2.51
CA LEU A 61 -15.70 -16.27 3.10
C LEU A 61 -14.83 -16.05 4.34
N GLY A 62 -13.94 -15.05 4.30
CA GLY A 62 -13.08 -14.71 5.43
C GLY A 62 -13.88 -14.24 6.63
N ARG A 63 -14.88 -13.37 6.43
CA ARG A 63 -15.74 -12.88 7.52
C ARG A 63 -16.56 -14.02 8.13
N LEU A 64 -17.19 -14.87 7.31
CA LEU A 64 -17.90 -16.06 7.79
C LEU A 64 -17.01 -17.00 8.62
N PHE A 65 -15.76 -17.19 8.18
CA PHE A 65 -14.79 -17.99 8.91
C PHE A 65 -14.44 -17.35 10.27
N VAL A 66 -14.20 -16.04 10.31
CA VAL A 66 -13.93 -15.32 11.56
C VAL A 66 -15.14 -15.38 12.48
N ASP A 67 -16.35 -15.10 11.98
CA ASP A 67 -17.62 -15.17 12.74
C ASP A 67 -17.79 -16.54 13.41
N HIS A 68 -17.50 -17.62 12.66
CA HIS A 68 -17.56 -18.98 13.17
C HIS A 68 -16.53 -19.24 14.27
N CYS A 69 -15.28 -18.78 14.10
CA CYS A 69 -14.22 -18.97 15.08
C CYS A 69 -14.35 -18.08 16.32
N SER A 70 -14.98 -16.91 16.20
CA SER A 70 -15.12 -15.93 17.28
C SER A 70 -16.51 -15.90 17.90
N ASN A 71 -17.38 -16.89 17.60
CA ASN A 71 -18.77 -16.92 18.05
C ASN A 71 -19.52 -15.59 17.80
N ASN A 72 -19.25 -14.93 16.67
CA ASN A 72 -19.84 -13.65 16.27
C ASN A 72 -19.73 -12.52 17.33
N GLU A 73 -18.56 -12.38 17.99
CA GLU A 73 -18.26 -11.30 18.94
C GLU A 73 -18.62 -9.88 18.43
N ILE A 74 -18.45 -9.59 17.14
CA ILE A 74 -18.80 -8.27 16.55
C ILE A 74 -20.32 -8.06 16.49
N GLY A 75 -21.12 -9.13 16.43
CA GLY A 75 -22.58 -9.03 16.39
C GLY A 75 -23.20 -8.34 17.61
N GLY A 76 -22.47 -8.25 18.73
CA GLY A 76 -22.93 -7.53 19.93
C GLY A 76 -22.77 -6.01 19.86
N ILE A 77 -21.89 -5.51 18.99
CA ILE A 77 -21.66 -4.06 18.78
C ILE A 77 -22.23 -3.57 17.43
N ALA A 78 -22.49 -4.50 16.52
CA ALA A 78 -23.15 -4.19 15.26
C ALA A 78 -24.62 -3.82 15.49
N GLY A 79 -25.10 -2.78 14.79
CA GLY A 79 -26.51 -2.38 14.86
C GLY A 79 -27.45 -3.49 14.40
N GLU A 80 -28.77 -3.28 14.58
CA GLU A 80 -29.82 -4.20 14.13
C GLU A 80 -29.76 -4.46 12.61
N GLY A 81 -28.88 -5.38 12.18
CA GLY A 81 -28.68 -5.80 10.79
C GLY A 81 -28.34 -4.67 9.81
N ILE A 82 -27.12 -4.67 9.26
CA ILE A 82 -26.72 -3.73 8.20
C ILE A 82 -27.77 -3.72 7.07
N SER A 83 -28.37 -2.54 6.83
CA SER A 83 -29.40 -2.37 5.81
C SER A 83 -28.83 -2.66 4.41
N ARG A 84 -29.66 -3.12 3.47
CA ARG A 84 -29.25 -3.32 2.07
C ARG A 84 -28.62 -2.06 1.48
N LYS A 85 -29.12 -0.88 1.85
CA LYS A 85 -28.58 0.40 1.41
C LYS A 85 -27.17 0.62 1.95
N GLU A 86 -26.95 0.37 3.23
CA GLU A 86 -25.66 0.54 3.90
C GLU A 86 -24.62 -0.46 3.36
N LEU A 87 -25.02 -1.71 3.18
CA LEU A 87 -24.21 -2.73 2.54
C LEU A 87 -23.82 -2.31 1.11
N SER A 88 -24.75 -1.72 0.35
CA SER A 88 -24.45 -1.23 -1.00
C SER A 88 -23.45 -0.06 -1.00
N ILE A 89 -23.49 0.81 0.01
CA ILE A 89 -22.54 1.92 0.17
C ILE A 89 -21.15 1.36 0.48
N LEU A 90 -21.04 0.43 1.43
CA LEU A 90 -19.77 -0.23 1.77
C LEU A 90 -19.19 -0.99 0.58
N ALA A 91 -20.03 -1.70 -0.16
CA ALA A 91 -19.62 -2.40 -1.38
C ALA A 91 -19.17 -1.44 -2.48
N ALA A 92 -19.88 -0.32 -2.68
CA ALA A 92 -19.50 0.71 -3.65
C ALA A 92 -18.16 1.36 -3.26
N TRP A 93 -17.95 1.63 -1.97
CA TRP A 93 -16.68 2.17 -1.46
C TRP A 93 -15.51 1.22 -1.71
N LYS A 94 -15.68 -0.06 -1.38
CA LYS A 94 -14.68 -1.09 -1.67
C LYS A 94 -14.39 -1.19 -3.18
N LEU A 95 -15.43 -1.20 -4.01
CA LEU A 95 -15.29 -1.24 -5.47
C LEU A 95 -14.53 -0.02 -5.99
N PHE A 96 -14.81 1.17 -5.45
CA PHE A 96 -14.09 2.40 -5.77
C PHE A 96 -12.60 2.28 -5.43
N GLY A 97 -12.23 1.71 -4.28
CA GLY A 97 -10.84 1.44 -3.92
C GLY A 97 -10.13 0.47 -4.87
N LEU A 98 -10.78 -0.62 -5.23
CA LEU A 98 -10.24 -1.58 -6.20
C LEU A 98 -10.09 -0.93 -7.58
N ALA A 99 -11.05 -0.12 -8.01
CA ALA A 99 -10.97 0.62 -9.26
C ALA A 99 -9.83 1.66 -9.23
N LEU A 100 -9.74 2.48 -8.20
CA LEU A 100 -8.63 3.43 -8.08
C LEU A 100 -7.29 2.70 -8.19
N GLY A 101 -7.12 1.59 -7.47
CA GLY A 101 -5.92 0.79 -7.55
C GLY A 101 -5.63 0.25 -8.94
N TRP A 102 -6.64 -0.27 -9.63
CA TRP A 102 -6.48 -0.83 -10.96
C TRP A 102 -6.05 0.22 -11.99
N TRP A 103 -6.72 1.38 -12.03
CA TRP A 103 -6.48 2.42 -13.03
C TRP A 103 -5.26 3.32 -12.71
N TYR A 104 -4.88 3.51 -11.44
CA TYR A 104 -3.70 4.32 -11.04
C TYR A 104 -2.39 3.51 -10.90
N ASP A 105 -2.37 2.28 -11.40
CA ASP A 105 -1.21 1.39 -11.37
C ASP A 105 -0.69 1.02 -9.98
N TYR A 106 -1.61 0.88 -9.02
CA TYR A 106 -1.30 0.35 -7.70
C TYR A 106 -1.22 -1.18 -7.75
N ASP A 107 -0.25 -1.74 -7.03
CA ASP A 107 -0.09 -3.18 -6.89
C ASP A 107 -0.78 -3.72 -5.62
N GLY A 108 -0.58 -5.01 -5.34
CA GLY A 108 -1.18 -5.64 -4.17
C GLY A 108 -0.74 -4.97 -2.86
N PHE A 109 0.54 -4.63 -2.72
CA PHE A 109 1.07 -4.02 -1.49
C PHE A 109 0.48 -2.64 -1.24
N ASP A 110 0.31 -1.85 -2.30
CA ASP A 110 -0.38 -0.56 -2.23
C ASP A 110 -1.81 -0.72 -1.70
N LEU A 111 -2.56 -1.70 -2.21
CA LEU A 111 -3.94 -1.94 -1.76
C LEU A 111 -4.02 -2.54 -0.36
N ALA A 112 -3.07 -3.39 0.02
CA ALA A 112 -2.94 -3.89 1.38
C ALA A 112 -2.70 -2.73 2.36
N ALA A 113 -1.79 -1.82 2.02
CA ALA A 113 -1.52 -0.64 2.81
C ALA A 113 -2.76 0.26 2.92
N LEU A 114 -3.46 0.53 1.81
CA LEU A 114 -4.70 1.33 1.85
C LEU A 114 -5.81 0.66 2.67
N ALA A 115 -6.02 -0.65 2.54
CA ALA A 115 -7.00 -1.37 3.34
C ALA A 115 -6.67 -1.29 4.84
N LEU A 116 -5.40 -1.42 5.20
CA LEU A 116 -4.93 -1.30 6.57
C LEU A 116 -5.12 0.14 7.11
N LEU A 117 -4.82 1.17 6.32
CA LEU A 117 -5.03 2.58 6.71
C LEU A 117 -6.53 2.93 6.82
N SER A 118 -7.37 2.32 5.99
CA SER A 118 -8.83 2.52 5.93
C SER A 118 -9.57 1.85 7.09
N HIS A 119 -9.24 0.59 7.40
CA HIS A 119 -10.00 -0.26 8.34
C HIS A 119 -9.29 -0.45 9.70
N GLY A 120 -7.99 -0.16 9.76
CA GLY A 120 -7.21 -0.17 11.00
C GLY A 120 -7.76 0.76 12.09
N PRO A 121 -8.28 1.96 11.78
CA PRO A 121 -8.85 2.85 12.78
C PRO A 121 -10.05 2.25 13.50
N VAL A 122 -10.99 1.65 12.77
CA VAL A 122 -12.13 0.98 13.40
C VAL A 122 -11.70 -0.26 14.16
N THR A 123 -10.68 -0.98 13.67
CA THR A 123 -10.08 -2.11 14.40
C THR A 123 -9.50 -1.66 15.75
N PHE A 124 -8.82 -0.50 15.79
CA PHE A 124 -8.36 0.11 17.04
C PHE A 124 -9.53 0.41 17.97
N LEU A 125 -10.56 1.10 17.44
CA LEU A 125 -11.74 1.51 18.22
C LEU A 125 -12.41 0.33 18.90
N ILE A 126 -12.73 -0.73 18.13
CA ILE A 126 -13.50 -1.86 18.66
C ILE A 126 -12.67 -2.69 19.65
N SER A 127 -11.37 -2.80 19.40
CA SER A 127 -10.45 -3.57 20.24
C SER A 127 -10.13 -2.87 21.56
N VAL A 128 -9.89 -1.56 21.51
CA VAL A 128 -9.42 -0.79 22.67
C VAL A 128 -10.59 -0.26 23.50
N PHE A 129 -11.69 0.18 22.88
CA PHE A 129 -12.78 0.86 23.58
C PHE A 129 -14.06 0.03 23.68
N TYR A 130 -14.39 -0.84 22.72
CA TYR A 130 -15.58 -1.70 22.80
C TYR A 130 -15.32 -3.07 23.43
N GLY A 131 -14.07 -3.36 23.84
CA GLY A 131 -13.73 -4.62 24.52
C GLY A 131 -13.77 -5.86 23.62
N ILE A 132 -13.81 -5.71 22.29
CA ILE A 132 -13.66 -6.83 21.37
C ILE A 132 -12.23 -7.36 21.49
N ARG A 133 -12.07 -8.70 21.49
CA ARG A 133 -10.74 -9.31 21.59
C ARG A 133 -9.86 -8.83 20.44
N ALA A 134 -8.64 -8.38 20.75
CA ALA A 134 -7.69 -7.88 19.76
C ALA A 134 -7.39 -8.88 18.63
N ILE A 135 -7.42 -10.18 18.93
CA ILE A 135 -7.25 -11.25 17.92
C ILE A 135 -8.44 -11.28 16.97
N THR A 136 -9.67 -11.19 17.48
CA THR A 136 -10.90 -11.15 16.67
C THR A 136 -10.91 -9.92 15.78
N ALA A 137 -10.71 -8.72 16.36
CA ALA A 137 -10.64 -7.47 15.62
C ALA A 137 -9.53 -7.50 14.55
N GLY A 138 -8.34 -8.00 14.91
CA GLY A 138 -7.23 -8.19 13.99
C GLY A 138 -7.50 -9.20 12.87
N ALA A 139 -8.32 -10.23 13.12
CA ALA A 139 -8.70 -11.20 12.11
C ALA A 139 -9.61 -10.59 11.03
N TYR A 140 -10.59 -9.76 11.41
CA TYR A 140 -11.39 -9.02 10.43
C TYR A 140 -10.53 -8.06 9.60
N LEU A 141 -9.63 -7.32 10.26
CA LEU A 141 -8.67 -6.46 9.56
C LEU A 141 -7.80 -7.25 8.58
N ALA A 142 -7.32 -8.43 8.99
CA ALA A 142 -6.56 -9.31 8.12
C ALA A 142 -7.38 -9.78 6.92
N VAL A 143 -8.66 -10.11 7.10
CA VAL A 143 -9.57 -10.45 6.00
C VAL A 143 -9.69 -9.27 5.02
N ASP A 144 -9.88 -8.04 5.50
CA ASP A 144 -10.00 -6.88 4.64
C ASP A 144 -8.71 -6.62 3.85
N VAL A 145 -7.55 -6.68 4.52
CA VAL A 145 -6.23 -6.55 3.87
C VAL A 145 -5.97 -7.66 2.85
N VAL A 146 -6.20 -8.93 3.21
CA VAL A 146 -5.97 -10.09 2.33
C VAL A 146 -6.91 -10.05 1.13
N SER A 147 -8.17 -9.65 1.33
CA SER A 147 -9.15 -9.51 0.26
C SER A 147 -8.80 -8.42 -0.75
N ALA A 148 -8.07 -7.38 -0.34
CA ALA A 148 -7.56 -6.34 -1.23
C ALA A 148 -6.25 -6.77 -1.91
N PHE A 149 -5.36 -7.45 -1.17
CA PHE A 149 -4.03 -7.85 -1.60
C PHE A 149 -4.02 -8.99 -2.62
N VAL A 150 -4.63 -10.13 -2.27
CA VAL A 150 -4.49 -11.40 -3.01
C VAL A 150 -4.98 -11.30 -4.45
N PRO A 151 -6.14 -10.70 -4.76
CA PRO A 151 -6.60 -10.62 -6.14
C PRO A 151 -5.65 -9.84 -7.04
N PHE A 152 -5.07 -8.75 -6.52
CA PHE A 152 -4.11 -7.93 -7.26
C PHE A 152 -2.76 -8.63 -7.41
N LEU A 153 -2.30 -9.37 -6.40
CA LEU A 153 -1.10 -10.18 -6.51
C LEU A 153 -1.20 -11.25 -7.60
N LEU A 154 -2.38 -11.88 -7.74
CA LEU A 154 -2.61 -12.94 -8.74
C LEU A 154 -2.81 -12.40 -10.16
N LEU A 155 -3.44 -11.23 -10.30
CA LEU A 155 -3.92 -10.74 -11.59
C LEU A 155 -3.14 -9.55 -12.14
N ARG A 156 -2.30 -8.92 -11.31
CA ARG A 156 -1.42 -7.79 -11.65
C ARG A 156 0.03 -8.11 -11.30
N ARG A 157 0.94 -7.48 -12.04
CA ARG A 157 2.38 -7.50 -11.70
C ARG A 157 2.65 -6.55 -10.55
N LEU A 158 3.68 -6.88 -9.78
CA LEU A 158 4.21 -6.02 -8.73
C LEU A 158 4.83 -4.77 -9.34
N SER A 159 4.65 -3.61 -8.68
CA SER A 159 5.26 -2.37 -9.12
C SER A 159 6.79 -2.45 -9.01
N GLY A 160 7.50 -1.65 -9.81
CA GLY A 160 8.96 -1.58 -9.73
C GLY A 160 9.45 -1.15 -8.34
N ALA A 161 8.67 -0.33 -7.63
CA ALA A 161 8.97 0.14 -6.29
C ALA A 161 9.01 -1.02 -5.28
N HIS A 162 8.00 -1.89 -5.29
CA HIS A 162 7.93 -3.03 -4.36
C HIS A 162 8.76 -4.24 -4.81
N ALA A 163 8.97 -4.41 -6.12
CA ALA A 163 9.81 -5.48 -6.66
C ALA A 163 11.31 -5.19 -6.56
N ALA A 164 11.72 -3.97 -6.18
CA ALA A 164 13.10 -3.48 -6.28
C ALA A 164 13.73 -3.81 -7.64
N ALA A 165 12.96 -3.62 -8.72
CA ALA A 165 13.31 -4.08 -10.05
C ALA A 165 14.60 -3.41 -10.56
N PRO A 166 15.41 -4.09 -11.40
CA PRO A 166 16.58 -3.48 -12.03
C PRO A 166 16.18 -2.22 -12.82
N GLY A 167 16.95 -1.13 -12.66
CA GLY A 167 16.70 0.15 -13.34
C GLY A 167 15.78 1.11 -12.60
N VAL A 168 15.21 0.72 -11.46
CA VAL A 168 14.46 1.63 -10.58
C VAL A 168 15.43 2.53 -9.81
N PRO A 169 15.23 3.87 -9.81
CA PRO A 169 16.01 4.80 -8.99
C PRO A 169 16.02 4.41 -7.52
N ASN A 170 17.17 4.61 -6.83
CA ASN A 170 17.31 4.39 -5.39
C ASN A 170 16.83 2.99 -4.93
N ARG A 171 17.03 1.96 -5.75
CA ARG A 171 16.58 0.60 -5.42
C ARG A 171 17.22 0.09 -4.13
N ASP A 172 18.47 0.48 -3.89
CA ASP A 172 19.26 0.17 -2.70
C ASP A 172 18.57 0.71 -1.44
N ILE A 173 18.05 1.94 -1.49
CA ILE A 173 17.28 2.54 -0.38
C ILE A 173 16.01 1.74 -0.06
N VAL A 174 15.30 1.27 -1.08
CA VAL A 174 14.06 0.50 -0.88
C VAL A 174 14.33 -0.94 -0.47
N ALA A 175 15.38 -1.57 -1.03
CA ALA A 175 15.76 -2.94 -0.73
C ALA A 175 16.47 -3.09 0.63
N ASP A 176 17.06 -2.01 1.16
CA ASP A 176 17.76 -2.03 2.43
C ASP A 176 16.79 -2.26 3.61
N ARG A 177 17.06 -3.32 4.38
CA ARG A 177 16.21 -3.74 5.51
C ARG A 177 16.30 -2.76 6.69
N GLY A 178 17.46 -2.14 6.91
CA GLY A 178 17.64 -1.14 7.97
C GLY A 178 16.79 0.09 7.71
N ILE A 179 16.85 0.61 6.48
CA ILE A 179 16.00 1.72 6.04
C ILE A 179 14.53 1.32 6.12
N GLN A 180 14.17 0.08 5.74
CA GLN A 180 12.83 -0.50 5.95
C GLN A 180 12.32 -0.38 7.38
N VAL A 181 13.09 -0.87 8.33
CA VAL A 181 12.72 -0.80 9.74
C VAL A 181 12.66 0.65 10.21
N LEU A 182 13.66 1.46 9.90
CA LEU A 182 13.77 2.83 10.40
C LEU A 182 12.63 3.74 9.93
N THR A 183 12.29 3.76 8.64
CA THR A 183 11.21 4.65 8.19
C THR A 183 9.81 4.13 8.54
N SER A 184 9.66 2.81 8.70
CA SER A 184 8.41 2.23 9.25
C SER A 184 8.25 2.61 10.72
N LEU A 185 9.32 2.52 11.52
CA LEU A 185 9.33 2.91 12.92
C LEU A 185 9.13 4.42 13.10
N HIS A 186 9.75 5.24 12.26
CA HIS A 186 9.52 6.69 12.21
C HIS A 186 8.04 7.00 11.95
N SER A 187 7.42 6.33 10.97
CA SER A 187 6.00 6.51 10.68
C SER A 187 5.12 6.04 11.84
N ALA A 188 5.43 4.88 12.41
CA ALA A 188 4.72 4.34 13.58
C ALA A 188 4.80 5.29 14.79
N LEU A 189 5.96 5.92 15.00
CA LEU A 189 6.17 6.93 16.03
C LEU A 189 5.24 8.13 15.84
N VAL A 190 5.11 8.63 14.60
CA VAL A 190 4.17 9.73 14.28
C VAL A 190 2.73 9.33 14.61
N TYR A 191 2.27 8.16 14.16
CA TYR A 191 0.93 7.66 14.49
C TYR A 191 0.72 7.55 16.01
N SER A 192 1.67 6.98 16.73
CA SER A 192 1.58 6.83 18.19
C SER A 192 1.53 8.17 18.92
N VAL A 193 2.29 9.19 18.48
CA VAL A 193 2.26 10.52 19.09
C VAL A 193 0.91 11.19 18.84
N VAL A 194 0.37 11.13 17.62
CA VAL A 194 -0.94 11.70 17.31
C VAL A 194 -2.05 11.01 18.10
N LEU A 195 -2.03 9.67 18.18
CA LEU A 195 -2.99 8.90 18.97
C LEU A 195 -2.88 9.19 20.47
N PHE A 196 -1.66 9.36 21.00
CA PHE A 196 -1.45 9.75 22.39
C PHE A 196 -2.06 11.13 22.68
N LEU A 197 -1.79 12.13 21.85
CA LEU A 197 -2.34 13.48 22.00
C LEU A 197 -3.86 13.46 21.85
N ALA A 198 -4.39 12.75 20.86
CA ALA A 198 -5.83 12.60 20.67
C ALA A 198 -6.49 11.89 21.86
N GLY A 199 -5.87 10.83 22.39
CA GLY A 199 -6.28 10.12 23.61
C GLY A 199 -6.33 11.04 24.83
N ARG A 200 -5.46 12.05 24.91
CA ARG A 200 -5.44 12.97 26.05
C ARG A 200 -6.45 14.11 25.93
N PHE A 201 -6.66 14.64 24.73
CA PHE A 201 -7.34 15.92 24.53
C PHE A 201 -8.65 15.86 23.73
N VAL A 202 -8.87 14.83 22.91
CA VAL A 202 -9.97 14.81 21.93
C VAL A 202 -10.86 13.57 22.09
N LEU A 203 -10.27 12.38 22.08
CA LEU A 203 -10.99 11.11 22.05
C LEU A 203 -11.86 10.87 23.29
N PRO A 204 -11.45 11.13 24.55
CA PRO A 204 -12.30 10.84 25.70
C PRO A 204 -13.66 11.55 25.63
N ASN A 205 -13.65 12.85 25.33
CA ASN A 205 -14.88 13.63 25.19
C ASN A 205 -15.69 13.18 23.97
N THR A 206 -15.02 12.92 22.84
CA THR A 206 -15.71 12.49 21.61
C THR A 206 -16.40 11.14 21.79
N LEU A 207 -15.72 10.18 22.41
CA LEU A 207 -16.24 8.83 22.67
C LEU A 207 -17.40 8.85 23.68
N VAL A 208 -17.32 9.67 24.73
CA VAL A 208 -18.43 9.75 25.70
C VAL A 208 -19.67 10.41 25.11
N LEU A 209 -19.50 11.44 24.28
CA LEU A 209 -20.62 12.26 23.80
C LEU A 209 -21.31 11.67 22.56
N TYR A 210 -20.60 10.95 21.71
CA TYR A 210 -21.08 10.60 20.37
C TYR A 210 -21.04 9.11 20.05
N PHE A 211 -20.61 8.26 20.99
CA PHE A 211 -20.53 6.82 20.81
C PHE A 211 -21.26 6.10 21.94
N GLU A 212 -22.26 5.31 21.60
CA GLU A 212 -22.95 4.44 22.55
C GLU A 212 -22.24 3.09 22.71
N GLY A 213 -22.47 2.42 23.84
CA GLY A 213 -22.00 1.05 24.07
C GLY A 213 -20.53 0.91 24.43
N ILE A 214 -19.79 2.01 24.64
CA ILE A 214 -18.40 1.97 25.12
C ILE A 214 -18.38 1.65 26.62
N PRO A 215 -17.81 0.51 27.05
CA PRO A 215 -17.79 0.13 28.47
C PRO A 215 -16.88 1.02 29.32
N THR A 216 -15.77 1.53 28.75
CA THR A 216 -14.83 2.37 29.47
C THR A 216 -13.97 3.22 28.54
N ILE A 217 -13.64 4.44 28.98
CA ILE A 217 -12.65 5.33 28.34
C ILE A 217 -11.29 5.32 29.02
N GLN A 218 -11.11 4.51 30.07
CA GLN A 218 -9.87 4.40 30.82
C GLN A 218 -8.63 4.15 29.93
N PRO A 219 -8.69 3.35 28.84
CA PRO A 219 -7.54 3.16 27.95
C PRO A 219 -6.98 4.45 27.34
N ALA A 220 -7.80 5.50 27.20
CA ALA A 220 -7.33 6.81 26.71
C ALA A 220 -6.63 7.62 27.82
N ALA A 221 -7.06 7.48 29.07
CA ALA A 221 -6.46 8.16 30.22
C ALA A 221 -5.12 7.54 30.64
N ASP A 222 -5.05 6.20 30.59
CA ASP A 222 -3.87 5.43 30.97
C ASP A 222 -2.90 5.22 29.80
N ALA A 223 -3.22 5.76 28.62
CA ALA A 223 -2.43 5.60 27.40
C ALA A 223 -1.01 6.14 27.60
N PRO A 224 0.01 5.27 27.58
CA PRO A 224 1.39 5.71 27.67
C PRO A 224 1.84 6.31 26.33
N LEU A 225 2.74 7.29 26.40
CA LEU A 225 3.39 7.82 25.20
C LEU A 225 4.08 6.67 24.46
N LEU A 226 3.90 6.60 23.14
CA LEU A 226 4.38 5.53 22.25
C LEU A 226 3.61 4.20 22.34
N GLY A 227 2.52 4.13 23.10
CA GLY A 227 1.72 2.90 23.26
C GLY A 227 2.39 1.84 24.14
N PHE A 228 3.46 2.17 24.85
CA PHE A 228 4.19 1.29 25.77
C PHE A 228 3.34 0.82 26.96
N GLY A 229 2.59 -0.26 26.82
CA GLY A 229 1.68 -0.78 27.85
C GLY A 229 0.41 -1.41 27.26
N SER A 230 0.11 -1.12 25.99
CA SER A 230 -0.89 -1.84 25.20
C SER A 230 -0.21 -2.47 23.98
N PRO A 231 0.12 -3.77 24.02
CA PRO A 231 0.73 -4.47 22.89
C PRO A 231 -0.09 -4.31 21.59
N THR A 232 -1.40 -4.20 21.71
CA THR A 232 -2.33 -4.00 20.58
C THR A 232 -2.13 -2.65 19.91
N THR A 233 -2.10 -1.56 20.68
CA THR A 233 -1.87 -0.21 20.16
C THR A 233 -0.50 -0.12 19.51
N GLN A 234 0.53 -0.70 20.14
CA GLN A 234 1.89 -0.69 19.60
C GLN A 234 1.99 -1.47 18.28
N LEU A 235 1.45 -2.68 18.23
CA LEU A 235 1.43 -3.49 17.01
C LEU A 235 0.70 -2.77 15.89
N LEU A 236 -0.45 -2.17 16.20
CA LEU A 236 -1.23 -1.47 15.20
C LEU A 236 -0.50 -0.24 14.68
N SER A 237 0.09 0.60 15.55
CA SER A 237 0.94 1.72 15.12
C SER A 237 2.10 1.26 14.22
N LEU A 238 2.74 0.13 14.51
CA LEU A 238 3.78 -0.44 13.65
C LEU A 238 3.23 -0.84 12.27
N LEU A 239 2.04 -1.45 12.22
CA LEU A 239 1.36 -1.79 10.98
C LEU A 239 1.00 -0.53 10.18
N PHE A 240 0.45 0.51 10.81
CA PHE A 240 0.20 1.81 10.19
C PHE A 240 1.49 2.44 9.64
N GLY A 241 2.58 2.37 10.40
CA GLY A 241 3.87 2.87 9.96
C GLY A 241 4.42 2.13 8.75
N LEU A 242 4.32 0.80 8.73
CA LEU A 242 4.68 -0.03 7.59
C LEU A 242 3.79 0.27 6.37
N ALA A 243 2.48 0.43 6.56
CA ALA A 243 1.54 0.78 5.50
C ALA A 243 1.87 2.15 4.88
N ALA A 244 2.10 3.16 5.71
CA ALA A 244 2.46 4.50 5.25
C ALA A 244 3.80 4.51 4.51
N ARG A 245 4.82 3.78 5.00
CA ARG A 245 6.08 3.60 4.26
C ARG A 245 5.82 2.99 2.89
N THR A 246 5.11 1.87 2.86
CA THR A 246 4.84 1.10 1.64
C THR A 246 4.12 1.96 0.61
N PHE A 247 3.04 2.63 1.01
CA PHE A 247 2.19 3.38 0.10
C PHE A 247 2.74 4.76 -0.30
N ILE A 248 3.50 5.43 0.59
CA ILE A 248 3.94 6.83 0.38
C ILE A 248 5.44 6.89 0.10
N PHE A 249 6.27 6.31 0.98
CA PHE A 249 7.73 6.47 0.91
C PHE A 249 8.38 5.67 -0.22
N ALA A 250 7.99 4.40 -0.40
CA ALA A 250 8.54 3.57 -1.46
C ALA A 250 8.36 4.19 -2.87
N PRO A 251 7.16 4.65 -3.28
CA PRO A 251 7.01 5.33 -4.57
C PRO A 251 7.70 6.69 -4.63
N LEU A 252 7.80 7.43 -3.52
CA LEU A 252 8.52 8.72 -3.48
C LEU A 252 9.99 8.56 -3.92
N VAL A 253 10.72 7.62 -3.32
CA VAL A 253 12.17 7.47 -3.55
C VAL A 253 12.48 6.77 -4.87
N THR A 254 11.54 5.99 -5.41
CA THR A 254 11.72 5.20 -6.64
C THR A 254 11.20 5.89 -7.89
N THR A 255 10.43 6.97 -7.77
CA THR A 255 9.96 7.74 -8.92
C THR A 255 11.18 8.38 -9.62
N PRO A 256 11.38 8.24 -10.94
CA PRO A 256 12.50 8.86 -11.64
C PRO A 256 12.31 10.37 -11.83
N THR A 257 13.41 11.08 -12.02
CA THR A 257 13.39 12.46 -12.49
C THR A 257 12.87 12.51 -13.93
N THR A 258 11.93 13.40 -14.21
CA THR A 258 11.28 13.49 -15.53
C THR A 258 11.78 14.68 -16.34
N ALA A 259 11.33 14.78 -17.60
CA ALA A 259 11.57 15.98 -18.42
C ALA A 259 10.88 17.23 -17.84
N GLU A 260 9.75 17.05 -17.14
CA GLU A 260 9.07 18.15 -16.44
C GLU A 260 9.93 18.68 -15.30
N ASP A 261 10.61 17.80 -14.55
CA ASP A 261 11.51 18.21 -13.46
C ASP A 261 12.68 19.07 -13.97
N ARG A 262 13.18 18.79 -15.18
CA ARG A 262 14.23 19.62 -15.81
C ARG A 262 13.72 20.98 -16.23
N LYS A 263 12.54 21.05 -16.87
CA LYS A 263 11.88 22.33 -17.20
C LYS A 263 11.61 23.15 -15.94
N ASN A 264 11.23 22.47 -14.87
CA ASN A 264 10.99 23.07 -13.58
C ASN A 264 12.30 23.65 -13.01
N ALA A 265 13.42 22.92 -13.09
CA ALA A 265 14.72 23.42 -12.66
C ALA A 265 15.25 24.62 -13.47
N GLU A 266 14.79 24.79 -14.71
CA GLU A 266 15.13 25.92 -15.59
C GLU A 266 14.27 27.18 -15.32
N PHE A 267 13.33 27.14 -14.37
CA PHE A 267 12.50 28.30 -14.03
C PHE A 267 13.35 29.46 -13.47
N ASP A 268 13.31 30.59 -14.17
CA ASP A 268 13.95 31.84 -13.73
C ASP A 268 12.91 32.79 -13.12
N PRO A 269 12.95 33.04 -11.79
CA PRO A 269 12.00 33.93 -11.13
C PRO A 269 12.13 35.40 -11.54
N VAL A 270 13.27 35.81 -12.14
CA VAL A 270 13.53 37.21 -12.52
C VAL A 270 12.85 37.55 -13.85
N SER A 271 12.84 36.62 -14.80
CA SER A 271 12.23 36.81 -16.12
C SER A 271 10.81 36.24 -16.23
N ALA A 272 10.34 35.50 -15.23
CA ALA A 272 9.00 34.91 -15.22
C ALA A 272 7.88 35.96 -15.13
N SER A 273 6.84 35.75 -15.92
CA SER A 273 5.58 36.48 -15.76
C SER A 273 4.88 36.11 -14.45
N LEU A 274 4.00 36.99 -13.96
CA LEU A 274 3.23 36.74 -12.73
C LEU A 274 2.44 35.41 -12.78
N GLY A 275 1.87 35.07 -13.94
CA GLY A 275 1.17 33.79 -14.13
C GLY A 275 2.08 32.57 -14.02
N GLN A 276 3.29 32.64 -14.60
CA GLN A 276 4.29 31.59 -14.48
C GLN A 276 4.78 31.45 -13.04
N THR A 277 5.00 32.56 -12.34
CA THR A 277 5.40 32.57 -10.93
C THR A 277 4.32 31.99 -10.02
N VAL A 278 3.05 32.29 -10.27
CA VAL A 278 1.93 31.69 -9.51
C VAL A 278 1.83 30.18 -9.79
N ALA A 279 1.89 29.77 -11.05
CA ALA A 279 1.86 28.35 -11.43
C ALA A 279 3.04 27.58 -10.82
N TRP A 280 4.23 28.19 -10.82
CA TRP A 280 5.42 27.64 -10.19
C TRP A 280 5.26 27.45 -8.68
N ASN A 281 4.76 28.45 -7.96
CA ASN A 281 4.55 28.36 -6.51
C ASN A 281 3.47 27.33 -6.13
N LEU A 282 2.45 27.15 -6.96
CA LEU A 282 1.37 26.19 -6.70
C LEU A 282 1.76 24.75 -7.05
N TRP A 283 2.46 24.52 -8.17
CA TRP A 283 2.67 23.17 -8.72
C TRP A 283 4.03 22.91 -9.39
N GLY A 284 5.02 23.79 -9.18
CA GLY A 284 6.41 23.65 -9.65
C GLY A 284 7.23 22.54 -8.97
N TYR A 285 6.59 21.68 -8.18
CA TYR A 285 7.26 20.58 -7.48
C TYR A 285 7.81 19.52 -8.45
N THR A 286 8.83 18.79 -7.98
CA THR A 286 9.35 17.61 -8.69
C THR A 286 8.30 16.51 -8.79
N THR A 287 8.43 15.64 -9.78
CA THR A 287 7.52 14.53 -10.05
C THR A 287 7.44 13.60 -8.85
N ARG A 288 8.59 13.31 -8.21
CA ARG A 288 8.68 12.56 -6.94
C ARG A 288 7.81 13.18 -5.84
N THR A 289 7.93 14.50 -5.69
CA THR A 289 7.14 15.26 -4.71
C THR A 289 5.66 15.18 -5.00
N LYS A 290 5.25 15.35 -6.27
CA LYS A 290 3.86 15.24 -6.70
C LYS A 290 3.30 13.85 -6.42
N VAL A 291 4.06 12.79 -6.70
CA VAL A 291 3.69 11.41 -6.37
C VAL A 291 3.47 11.25 -4.86
N SER A 292 4.39 11.73 -4.03
CA SER A 292 4.23 11.68 -2.58
C SER A 292 2.98 12.42 -2.10
N LEU A 293 2.74 13.65 -2.59
CA LEU A 293 1.55 14.43 -2.23
C LEU A 293 0.26 13.72 -2.63
N ILE A 294 0.19 13.17 -3.85
CA ILE A 294 -0.98 12.43 -4.34
C ILE A 294 -1.19 11.17 -3.49
N ARG A 295 -0.14 10.40 -3.19
CA ARG A 295 -0.22 9.20 -2.34
C ARG A 295 -0.65 9.57 -0.92
N THR A 296 -0.14 10.65 -0.33
CA THR A 296 -0.61 11.13 0.97
C THR A 296 -2.08 11.53 0.91
N ALA A 297 -2.53 12.24 -0.13
CA ALA A 297 -3.93 12.63 -0.29
C ALA A 297 -4.86 11.42 -0.45
N VAL A 298 -4.45 10.41 -1.23
CA VAL A 298 -5.21 9.16 -1.38
C VAL A 298 -5.26 8.40 -0.05
N ALA A 299 -4.14 8.28 0.66
CA ALA A 299 -4.12 7.66 1.99
C ALA A 299 -5.08 8.38 2.95
N MET A 300 -5.03 9.71 3.01
CA MET A 300 -5.94 10.52 3.83
C MET A 300 -7.40 10.29 3.45
N LEU A 301 -7.74 10.25 2.16
CA LEU A 301 -9.10 10.01 1.69
C LEU A 301 -9.60 8.63 2.13
N PHE A 302 -8.79 7.59 1.97
CA PHE A 302 -9.15 6.24 2.36
C PHE A 302 -9.27 6.08 3.87
N THR A 303 -8.33 6.64 4.63
CA THR A 303 -8.42 6.72 6.09
C THR A 303 -9.70 7.46 6.51
N ALA A 304 -10.00 8.62 5.91
CA ALA A 304 -11.15 9.44 6.28
C ALA A 304 -12.48 8.72 6.03
N VAL A 305 -12.73 8.36 4.78
CA VAL A 305 -14.03 7.82 4.35
C VAL A 305 -14.19 6.39 4.83
N GLY A 306 -13.13 5.57 4.77
CA GLY A 306 -13.15 4.20 5.28
C GLY A 306 -13.49 4.15 6.76
N THR A 307 -12.74 4.91 7.58
CA THR A 307 -13.02 5.01 9.01
C THR A 307 -14.44 5.50 9.23
N TYR A 308 -14.83 6.62 8.62
CA TYR A 308 -16.16 7.20 8.82
C TYR A 308 -17.29 6.21 8.50
N LEU A 309 -17.23 5.57 7.32
CA LEU A 309 -18.26 4.62 6.89
C LEU A 309 -18.31 3.40 7.79
N ASP A 310 -17.17 2.82 8.15
CA ASP A 310 -17.15 1.66 9.05
C ASP A 310 -17.66 2.04 10.44
N THR A 311 -17.36 3.24 10.93
CA THR A 311 -17.80 3.66 12.26
C THR A 311 -19.32 3.88 12.29
N VAL A 312 -19.87 4.60 11.31
CA VAL A 312 -21.30 4.96 11.28
C VAL A 312 -22.19 3.80 10.86
N LEU A 313 -21.72 2.95 9.95
CA LEU A 313 -22.55 1.89 9.35
C LEU A 313 -22.37 0.53 10.01
N VAL A 314 -21.22 0.27 10.67
CA VAL A 314 -20.96 -1.04 11.28
C VAL A 314 -21.17 -1.01 12.79
N ILE A 315 -20.90 0.10 13.47
CA ILE A 315 -21.06 0.20 14.94
C ILE A 315 -22.40 0.86 15.28
N SER A 316 -23.19 0.21 16.14
CA SER A 316 -24.46 0.76 16.60
C SER A 316 -24.28 1.99 17.47
N GLY A 317 -25.16 2.99 17.31
CA GLY A 317 -25.22 4.15 18.20
C GLY A 317 -24.04 5.11 18.09
N VAL A 318 -23.39 5.18 16.92
CA VAL A 318 -22.37 6.19 16.63
C VAL A 318 -22.98 7.37 15.88
N GLU A 319 -22.85 8.57 16.44
CA GLU A 319 -23.28 9.79 15.76
C GLU A 319 -22.33 10.18 14.62
N PRO A 320 -22.84 10.64 13.46
CA PRO A 320 -22.01 11.07 12.33
C PRO A 320 -20.93 12.09 12.68
N TYR A 321 -21.23 13.03 13.59
CA TYR A 321 -20.25 14.03 14.02
C TYR A 321 -19.09 13.38 14.80
N GLY A 322 -19.38 12.48 15.73
CA GLY A 322 -18.37 11.72 16.47
C GLY A 322 -17.48 10.89 15.55
N ALA A 323 -18.07 10.21 14.58
CA ALA A 323 -17.34 9.45 13.58
C ALA A 323 -16.41 10.34 12.73
N ALA A 324 -16.87 11.54 12.35
CA ALA A 324 -16.04 12.48 11.59
C ALA A 324 -14.85 13.00 12.40
N VAL A 325 -15.06 13.35 13.68
CA VAL A 325 -13.98 13.77 14.58
C VAL A 325 -12.99 12.62 14.81
N TYR A 326 -13.50 11.40 15.02
CA TYR A 326 -12.70 10.21 15.19
C TYR A 326 -11.83 9.92 13.96
N ALA A 327 -12.42 9.90 12.75
CA ALA A 327 -11.70 9.76 11.50
C ALA A 327 -10.65 10.87 11.30
N GLY A 328 -10.98 12.11 11.70
CA GLY A 328 -10.08 13.26 11.64
C GLY A 328 -8.74 13.04 12.35
N VAL A 329 -8.73 12.36 13.50
CA VAL A 329 -7.50 12.02 14.24
C VAL A 329 -6.54 11.21 13.35
N TRP A 330 -7.07 10.19 12.68
CA TRP A 330 -6.28 9.30 11.82
C TRP A 330 -5.85 9.98 10.52
N VAL A 331 -6.68 10.88 9.99
CA VAL A 331 -6.33 11.72 8.84
C VAL A 331 -5.17 12.65 9.17
N ILE A 332 -5.19 13.29 10.36
CA ILE A 332 -4.08 14.13 10.83
C ILE A 332 -2.81 13.28 10.97
N ALA A 333 -2.91 12.08 11.57
CA ALA A 333 -1.78 11.16 11.66
C ALA A 333 -1.21 10.79 10.27
N THR A 334 -2.08 10.51 9.31
CA THR A 334 -1.71 10.19 7.92
C THR A 334 -1.02 11.38 7.24
N LEU A 335 -1.54 12.59 7.42
CA LEU A 335 -0.98 13.82 6.86
C LEU A 335 0.42 14.09 7.41
N VAL A 336 0.57 14.12 8.73
CA VAL A 336 1.86 14.38 9.38
C VAL A 336 2.88 13.30 9.00
N THR A 337 2.45 12.04 8.93
CA THR A 337 3.30 10.94 8.48
C THR A 337 3.76 11.15 7.04
N GLY A 338 2.84 11.48 6.11
CA GLY A 338 3.17 11.74 4.71
C GLY A 338 4.14 12.91 4.53
N LEU A 339 3.92 14.01 5.25
CA LEU A 339 4.84 15.17 5.24
C LEU A 339 6.21 14.81 5.80
N SER A 340 6.27 14.05 6.89
CA SER A 340 7.54 13.66 7.51
C SER A 340 8.32 12.66 6.64
N LEU A 341 7.65 11.67 6.03
CA LEU A 341 8.25 10.74 5.08
C LEU A 341 8.76 11.45 3.82
N ARG A 342 8.02 12.47 3.35
CA ARG A 342 8.47 13.33 2.27
C ARG A 342 9.77 14.05 2.63
N TYR A 343 9.83 14.65 3.82
CA TYR A 343 11.04 15.31 4.31
C TYR A 343 12.22 14.33 4.33
N VAL A 344 12.05 13.15 4.94
CA VAL A 344 13.08 12.11 5.00
C VAL A 344 13.52 11.64 3.62
N GLY A 345 12.59 11.46 2.68
CA GLY A 345 12.92 11.02 1.31
C GLY A 345 13.47 12.12 0.40
N SER A 346 13.52 13.37 0.86
CA SER A 346 14.08 14.51 0.12
C SER A 346 15.53 14.84 0.51
N ILE A 347 16.00 14.29 1.63
CA ILE A 347 17.40 14.36 2.10
C ILE A 347 18.17 13.19 1.48
#